data_AF-A0AAE1LUF0-F1
#
_entry.id   AF-A0AAE1LUF0-F1
#
_cell.length_a   1.000
_cell.length_b   1.000
_cell.length_c   1.000
_cell.angle_alpha   90.00
_cell.angle_beta   90.00
_cell.angle_gamma   90.00
#
_symmetry.space_group_name_H-M   'P 1'
#
loop_
_entity.id
_entity.type
_entity.pdbx_description
1 polymer ?
#
loop_
_entity_poly.entity_id
_entity_poly.type
_entity_poly.pdbx_seq_one_letter_code
_entity_poly.pdbx_strand_id
1 'polypeptide(L)'
;MGEARERSSVAAFYSGRGVLVTGATGLLGKVLVEKLLWAVPDVGPVYMLMRPKRGKTPAERMAAIQDLPVFERVRRDCPKQLSKMHMVAGDVGLEDLGISFDDLERIKRDVSVVFHCAATLKLEGSLKDALHYNTRGTQRALRLAKELPHLKVFVHTSTAFCHCDVEELGERTYPPPITPENMMGCGDLVDEETLEKVAPSLLAPHPNTYTYSKRLAEDLVARHYPDLPLCIVRPSIVCPSWEEPVPGWVDNLNGPVGVMAAAGKGVIRSMYCRGDYNAEVIPLDFAVNATLVAAQRVALGSREPSVPVFNLTSGKWRRATWEKVLDEGRRAGYQYPFEMILWYPDGNIRSSRRSHDIHAFFQHFLPAYFIDFMMFVFRQPRFMVRIYKRIAMGLELLQFFTTRQWVFHNDRFVAMWDSMGPEDRRLFNFDLSEPDMSEYIDRCLLGARQYCLKENPATIPRQRRLLKVYWAADRLVALLFYALLAWWAYRAFLAVSEAVAPSASPRLVSDEVIVGRS
;
A
#
# COMPACT_ATOMS: atom_id res chain seq x y z
N MET A 1 26.29 3.35 -20.93
CA MET A 1 25.87 3.11 -19.53
C MET A 1 27.04 2.94 -18.58
N GLY A 2 28.15 2.28 -18.95
CA GLY A 2 29.37 2.23 -18.12
C GLY A 2 29.89 3.61 -17.73
N GLU A 3 30.07 4.51 -18.71
CA GLU A 3 30.57 5.89 -18.46
C GLU A 3 29.67 6.74 -17.55
N ALA A 4 28.35 6.56 -17.62
CA ALA A 4 27.39 7.27 -16.77
C ALA A 4 27.52 6.86 -15.29
N ARG A 5 27.80 5.57 -15.04
CA ARG A 5 27.99 5.02 -13.68
C ARG A 5 29.29 5.50 -13.06
N GLU A 6 30.35 5.64 -13.86
CA GLU A 6 31.66 6.14 -13.42
C GLU A 6 31.64 7.63 -13.05
N ARG A 7 30.73 8.42 -13.64
CA ARG A 7 30.60 9.86 -13.39
C ARG A 7 29.53 10.24 -12.36
N SER A 8 28.76 9.28 -11.86
CA SER A 8 27.72 9.51 -10.86
C SER A 8 28.33 9.71 -9.47
N SER A 9 28.04 10.85 -8.83
CA SER A 9 28.52 11.15 -7.47
C SER A 9 27.85 10.26 -6.42
N VAL A 10 26.60 9.87 -6.68
CA VAL A 10 25.86 8.95 -5.82
C VAL A 10 26.46 7.54 -5.92
N ALA A 11 26.73 7.05 -7.14
CA ALA A 11 27.39 5.75 -7.31
C ALA A 11 28.80 5.73 -6.70
N ALA A 12 29.58 6.80 -6.88
CA ALA A 12 30.90 6.95 -6.29
C ALA A 12 30.87 6.89 -4.75
N PHE A 13 29.82 7.42 -4.11
CA PHE A 13 29.64 7.29 -2.66
C PHE A 13 29.44 5.83 -2.23
N TYR A 14 28.75 4.98 -2.98
CA TYR A 14 28.56 3.57 -2.62
C TYR A 14 29.71 2.66 -3.05
N SER A 15 30.60 3.14 -3.92
CA SER A 15 31.76 2.38 -4.39
C SER A 15 32.64 1.93 -3.21
N GLY A 16 32.98 0.64 -3.21
CA GLY A 16 33.78 -0.05 -2.20
C GLY A 16 33.12 -0.24 -0.83
N ARG A 17 31.93 0.32 -0.59
CA ARG A 17 31.30 0.33 0.74
C ARG A 17 30.40 -0.89 0.94
N GLY A 18 30.55 -1.56 2.07
CA GLY A 18 29.60 -2.56 2.52
C GLY A 18 28.30 -1.93 3.02
N VAL A 19 27.18 -2.54 2.65
CA VAL A 19 25.82 -2.06 2.94
C VAL A 19 25.05 -3.12 3.70
N LEU A 20 24.43 -2.76 4.82
CA LEU A 20 23.48 -3.62 5.53
C LEU A 20 22.05 -3.15 5.27
N VAL A 21 21.19 -4.07 4.83
CA VAL A 21 19.77 -3.81 4.56
C VAL A 21 18.91 -4.69 5.47
N THR A 22 18.18 -4.08 6.40
CA THR A 22 17.08 -4.77 7.11
C THR A 22 15.80 -4.65 6.29
N GLY A 23 14.95 -5.69 6.31
CA GLY A 23 13.76 -5.71 5.46
C GLY A 23 14.10 -5.89 3.97
N ALA A 24 15.29 -6.44 3.66
CA ALA A 24 15.78 -6.64 2.30
C ALA A 24 14.88 -7.53 1.42
N THR A 25 14.03 -8.37 2.04
CA THR A 25 13.03 -9.18 1.33
C THR A 25 11.68 -8.48 1.12
N GLY A 26 11.50 -7.27 1.65
CA GLY A 26 10.31 -6.45 1.41
C GLY A 26 10.32 -5.81 0.02
N LEU A 27 9.22 -5.17 -0.38
CA LEU A 27 9.07 -4.53 -1.68
C LEU A 27 10.19 -3.48 -1.94
N LEU A 28 10.33 -2.52 -1.02
CA LEU A 28 11.36 -1.47 -1.08
C LEU A 28 12.77 -2.05 -0.96
N GLY A 29 12.99 -2.97 -0.02
CA GLY A 29 14.31 -3.58 0.20
C GLY A 29 14.86 -4.34 -1.01
N LYS A 30 14.00 -5.07 -1.74
CA LYS A 30 14.42 -5.80 -2.96
C LYS A 30 14.88 -4.83 -4.06
N VAL A 31 14.11 -3.78 -4.31
CA VAL A 31 14.44 -2.78 -5.33
C VAL A 31 15.66 -1.96 -4.91
N LEU A 32 15.83 -1.65 -3.63
CA LEU A 32 17.03 -1.00 -3.09
C LEU A 32 18.28 -1.86 -3.32
N VAL A 33 18.23 -3.15 -3.02
CA VAL A 33 19.35 -4.07 -3.26
C VAL A 33 19.63 -4.20 -4.75
N GLU A 34 18.60 -4.40 -5.59
CA GLU A 34 18.77 -4.44 -7.05
C GLU A 34 19.45 -3.16 -7.56
N LYS A 35 18.98 -2.00 -7.10
CA LYS A 35 19.47 -0.71 -7.56
C LYS A 35 20.94 -0.52 -7.20
N LEU A 36 21.36 -0.90 -6.00
CA LEU A 36 22.76 -0.89 -5.60
C LEU A 36 23.62 -1.78 -6.51
N LEU A 37 23.20 -3.02 -6.76
CA LEU A 37 23.94 -3.98 -7.58
C LEU A 37 24.04 -3.54 -9.05
N TRP A 38 22.97 -2.93 -9.58
CA TRP A 38 22.94 -2.51 -10.96
C TRP A 38 23.62 -1.15 -11.18
N ALA A 39 23.29 -0.14 -10.36
CA ALA A 39 23.76 1.23 -10.55
C ALA A 39 25.21 1.44 -10.09
N VAL A 40 25.72 0.62 -9.17
CA VAL A 40 27.04 0.80 -8.55
C VAL A 40 27.94 -0.42 -8.85
N PRO A 41 28.71 -0.41 -9.96
CA PRO A 41 29.53 -1.54 -10.38
C PRO A 41 30.51 -2.02 -9.31
N ASP A 42 31.03 -1.10 -8.51
CA ASP A 42 32.04 -1.39 -7.50
C ASP A 42 31.49 -1.38 -6.07
N VAL A 43 30.17 -1.56 -5.88
CA VAL A 43 29.60 -1.69 -4.52
C VAL A 43 30.31 -2.79 -3.74
N GLY A 44 30.50 -2.60 -2.43
CA GLY A 44 31.03 -3.65 -1.56
C GLY A 44 30.00 -4.76 -1.30
N PRO A 45 30.24 -5.59 -0.28
CA PRO A 45 29.29 -6.61 0.17
C PRO A 45 27.93 -5.99 0.57
N VAL A 46 26.84 -6.53 0.05
CA VAL A 46 25.46 -6.15 0.40
C VAL A 46 24.87 -7.22 1.31
N TYR A 47 24.88 -6.95 2.62
CA TYR A 47 24.33 -7.82 3.65
C TYR A 47 22.82 -7.64 3.76
N MET A 48 22.10 -8.73 3.60
CA MET A 48 20.65 -8.79 3.67
C MET A 48 20.25 -9.50 4.96
N LEU A 49 19.72 -8.76 5.94
CA LEU A 49 19.17 -9.37 7.16
C LEU A 49 17.86 -10.08 6.83
N MET A 50 17.85 -11.40 6.99
CA MET A 50 16.74 -12.22 6.52
C MET A 50 16.39 -13.35 7.51
N ARG A 51 15.13 -13.35 7.99
CA ARG A 51 14.60 -14.37 8.92
C ARG A 51 14.68 -15.80 8.40
N PRO A 52 15.32 -16.77 9.08
CA PRO A 52 15.40 -18.16 8.62
C PRO A 52 14.04 -18.73 8.19
N LYS A 53 14.03 -19.62 7.18
CA LYS A 53 12.81 -20.26 6.69
C LYS A 53 12.92 -21.78 6.86
N ARG A 54 11.96 -22.37 7.58
CA ARG A 54 11.92 -23.83 7.82
C ARG A 54 11.96 -24.59 6.49
N GLY A 55 12.83 -25.59 6.41
CA GLY A 55 12.98 -26.44 5.23
C GLY A 55 13.69 -25.77 4.05
N LYS A 56 14.38 -24.64 4.25
CA LYS A 56 15.26 -24.05 3.24
C LYS A 56 16.61 -23.67 3.85
N THR A 57 17.69 -24.00 3.14
CA THR A 57 19.02 -23.52 3.51
C THR A 57 19.17 -22.01 3.20
N PRO A 58 20.11 -21.30 3.84
CA PRO A 58 20.41 -19.91 3.48
C PRO A 58 20.72 -19.73 1.99
N ALA A 59 21.48 -20.66 1.39
CA ALA A 59 21.85 -20.64 -0.02
C ALA A 59 20.63 -20.78 -0.94
N GLU A 60 19.76 -21.76 -0.69
CA GLU A 60 18.51 -21.93 -1.45
C GLU A 60 17.60 -20.71 -1.37
N ARG A 61 17.55 -20.08 -0.20
CA ARG A 61 16.73 -18.89 0.00
C ARG A 61 17.31 -17.67 -0.72
N MET A 62 18.62 -17.50 -0.71
CA MET A 62 19.30 -16.45 -1.47
C MET A 62 19.09 -16.67 -2.97
N ALA A 63 19.29 -17.88 -3.48
CA ALA A 63 19.04 -18.23 -4.88
C ALA A 63 17.60 -17.92 -5.31
N ALA A 64 16.60 -18.26 -4.48
CA ALA A 64 15.21 -17.94 -4.77
C ALA A 64 14.90 -16.42 -4.83
N ILE A 65 15.66 -15.59 -4.10
CA ILE A 65 15.55 -14.13 -4.21
C ILE A 65 16.23 -13.65 -5.49
N GLN A 66 17.43 -14.15 -5.76
CA GLN A 66 18.21 -13.83 -6.95
C GLN A 66 17.50 -14.22 -8.25
N ASP A 67 16.53 -15.15 -8.22
CA ASP A 67 15.72 -15.58 -9.36
C ASP A 67 14.48 -14.68 -9.61
N LEU A 68 14.10 -13.82 -8.66
CA LEU A 68 12.92 -12.97 -8.81
C LEU A 68 13.05 -12.04 -10.04
N PRO A 69 11.93 -11.70 -10.72
CA PRO A 69 11.95 -10.81 -11.89
C PRO A 69 12.59 -9.44 -11.62
N VAL A 70 12.48 -8.94 -10.39
CA VAL A 70 13.14 -7.70 -9.96
C VAL A 70 14.66 -7.71 -10.25
N PHE A 71 15.34 -8.85 -10.10
CA PHE A 71 16.79 -8.98 -10.35
C PHE A 71 17.14 -9.40 -11.79
N GLU A 72 16.16 -9.52 -12.69
CA GLU A 72 16.38 -9.95 -14.08
C GLU A 72 17.41 -9.07 -14.79
N ARG A 73 17.29 -7.76 -14.61
CA ARG A 73 18.20 -6.77 -15.16
C ARG A 73 19.64 -6.97 -14.68
N VAL A 74 19.85 -7.25 -13.39
CA VAL A 74 21.18 -7.57 -12.83
C VAL A 74 21.71 -8.87 -13.41
N ARG A 75 20.87 -9.93 -13.49
CA ARG A 75 21.27 -11.22 -14.08
C ARG A 75 21.72 -11.09 -15.53
N ARG A 76 21.02 -10.25 -16.31
CA ARG A 76 21.31 -10.02 -17.73
C ARG A 76 22.55 -9.14 -17.93
N ASP A 77 22.60 -7.99 -17.27
CA ASP A 77 23.55 -6.91 -17.59
C ASP A 77 24.84 -6.97 -16.76
N CYS A 78 24.77 -7.48 -15.53
CA CYS A 78 25.91 -7.51 -14.61
C CYS A 78 25.86 -8.72 -13.64
N PRO A 79 25.83 -9.97 -14.16
CA PRO A 79 25.58 -11.18 -13.35
C PRO A 79 26.58 -11.38 -12.19
N LYS A 80 27.83 -10.92 -12.36
CA LYS A 80 28.86 -10.97 -11.31
C LYS A 80 28.47 -10.18 -10.06
N GLN A 81 27.59 -9.19 -10.16
CA GLN A 81 27.16 -8.39 -9.01
C GLN A 81 26.32 -9.21 -8.02
N LEU A 82 25.63 -10.27 -8.48
CA LEU A 82 24.83 -11.12 -7.59
C LEU A 82 25.67 -11.79 -6.49
N SER A 83 26.96 -12.05 -6.73
CA SER A 83 27.84 -12.64 -5.70
C SER A 83 28.11 -11.70 -4.52
N LYS A 84 27.81 -10.41 -4.66
CA LYS A 84 27.90 -9.42 -3.58
C LYS A 84 26.73 -9.47 -2.61
N MET A 85 25.69 -10.24 -2.92
CA MET A 85 24.54 -10.43 -2.02
C MET A 85 24.90 -11.47 -0.96
N HIS A 86 24.88 -11.06 0.32
CA HIS A 86 25.17 -11.95 1.45
C HIS A 86 23.95 -12.06 2.35
N MET A 87 23.46 -13.29 2.57
CA MET A 87 22.40 -13.52 3.54
C MET A 87 23.00 -13.46 4.94
N VAL A 88 22.42 -12.62 5.80
CA VAL A 88 22.66 -12.65 7.23
C VAL A 88 21.40 -13.19 7.88
N ALA A 89 21.52 -14.36 8.52
CA ALA A 89 20.42 -14.94 9.26
C ALA A 89 20.13 -14.08 10.50
N GLY A 90 18.89 -13.59 10.63
CA GLY A 90 18.49 -12.79 11.77
C GLY A 90 17.07 -12.25 11.67
N ASP A 91 16.59 -11.70 12.77
CA ASP A 91 15.26 -11.12 12.95
C ASP A 91 15.35 -9.88 13.85
N VAL A 92 14.73 -8.78 13.42
CA VAL A 92 14.66 -7.54 14.23
C VAL A 92 13.88 -7.73 15.52
N GLY A 93 13.05 -8.78 15.63
CA GLY A 93 12.36 -9.18 16.84
C GLY A 93 13.27 -9.80 17.92
N LEU A 94 14.47 -10.26 17.57
CA LEU A 94 15.40 -10.91 18.49
C LEU A 94 16.45 -9.92 19.01
N GLU A 95 16.91 -10.13 20.25
CA GLU A 95 18.08 -9.41 20.77
C GLU A 95 19.29 -9.59 19.85
N ASP A 96 20.10 -8.54 19.73
CA ASP A 96 21.24 -8.45 18.79
C ASP A 96 20.87 -8.83 17.34
N LEU A 97 19.60 -8.64 16.98
CA LEU A 97 18.98 -9.02 15.70
C LEU A 97 19.06 -10.52 15.40
N GLY A 98 19.40 -11.36 16.38
CA GLY A 98 19.62 -12.80 16.21
C GLY A 98 20.76 -13.14 15.25
N ILE A 99 21.72 -12.23 15.05
CA ILE A 99 22.85 -12.40 14.14
C ILE A 99 23.91 -13.29 14.80
N SER A 100 24.53 -14.19 14.01
CA SER A 100 25.63 -15.02 14.50
C SER A 100 26.88 -14.19 14.78
N PHE A 101 27.74 -14.63 15.70
CA PHE A 101 29.00 -13.94 15.99
C PHE A 101 29.86 -13.73 14.73
N ASP A 102 29.99 -14.75 13.89
CA ASP A 102 30.78 -14.68 12.66
C ASP A 102 30.22 -13.69 11.62
N ASP A 103 28.89 -13.59 11.52
CA ASP A 103 28.26 -12.60 10.63
C ASP A 103 28.37 -11.19 11.22
N LEU A 104 28.27 -11.05 12.54
CA LEU A 104 28.42 -9.78 13.23
C LEU A 104 29.82 -9.20 13.02
N GLU A 105 30.87 -10.01 13.16
CA GLU A 105 32.25 -9.58 12.91
C GLU A 105 32.48 -9.18 11.44
N ARG A 106 31.88 -9.91 10.49
CA ARG A 106 31.91 -9.53 9.06
C ARG A 106 31.20 -8.20 8.83
N ILE A 107 30.03 -8.01 9.42
CA ILE A 107 29.27 -6.75 9.35
C ILE A 107 30.09 -5.58 9.93
N LYS A 108 30.68 -5.74 11.13
CA LYS A 108 31.49 -4.70 11.77
C LYS A 108 32.69 -4.28 10.94
N ARG A 109 33.32 -5.24 10.25
CA ARG A 109 34.47 -4.97 9.36
C ARG A 109 34.06 -4.23 8.09
N ASP A 110 32.99 -4.67 7.43
CA ASP A 110 32.73 -4.31 6.04
C ASP A 110 31.67 -3.19 5.89
N VAL A 111 30.74 -3.05 6.85
CA VAL A 111 29.57 -2.17 6.71
C VAL A 111 29.86 -0.73 7.11
N SER A 112 29.50 0.19 6.21
CA SER A 112 29.54 1.64 6.46
C SER A 112 28.21 2.35 6.17
N VAL A 113 27.25 1.68 5.52
CA VAL A 113 25.92 2.22 5.27
C VAL A 113 24.86 1.22 5.74
N VAL A 114 23.88 1.70 6.51
CA VAL A 114 22.77 0.87 6.98
C VAL A 114 21.45 1.44 6.48
N PHE A 115 20.66 0.62 5.78
CA PHE A 115 19.27 0.91 5.45
C PHE A 115 18.34 0.08 6.32
N HIS A 116 17.70 0.72 7.28
CA HIS A 116 16.71 0.08 8.13
C HIS A 116 15.31 0.21 7.53
N CYS A 117 14.90 -0.79 6.73
CA CYS A 117 13.60 -0.85 6.07
C CYS A 117 12.66 -1.90 6.69
N ALA A 118 13.13 -2.68 7.67
CA ALA A 118 12.31 -3.69 8.33
C ALA A 118 11.14 -3.06 9.09
N ALA A 119 9.93 -3.56 8.81
CA ALA A 119 8.72 -3.26 9.58
C ALA A 119 7.66 -4.34 9.34
N THR A 120 6.78 -4.56 10.32
CA THR A 120 5.48 -5.17 10.08
C THR A 120 4.54 -4.13 9.47
N LEU A 121 3.99 -4.46 8.30
CA LEU A 121 3.01 -3.63 7.58
C LEU A 121 1.57 -4.13 7.81
N LYS A 122 1.36 -5.06 8.75
CA LYS A 122 0.04 -5.55 9.10
C LYS A 122 -0.73 -4.44 9.82
N LEU A 123 -1.59 -3.72 9.08
CA LEU A 123 -2.41 -2.63 9.64
C LEU A 123 -3.38 -3.14 10.73
N GLU A 124 -3.80 -4.41 10.64
CA GLU A 124 -4.65 -5.13 11.61
C GLU A 124 -3.82 -5.93 12.64
N GLY A 125 -2.50 -5.74 12.69
CA GLY A 125 -1.65 -6.43 13.66
C GLY A 125 -1.84 -5.89 15.08
N SER A 126 -1.57 -6.72 16.09
CA SER A 126 -1.65 -6.34 17.49
C SER A 126 -0.69 -5.18 17.82
N LEU A 127 -1.05 -4.38 18.81
CA LEU A 127 -0.17 -3.29 19.26
C LEU A 127 1.16 -3.84 19.77
N LYS A 128 1.13 -4.99 20.45
CA LYS A 128 2.32 -5.69 20.95
C LYS A 128 3.28 -6.07 19.81
N ASP A 129 2.77 -6.67 18.75
CA ASP A 129 3.56 -7.02 17.57
C ASP A 129 4.16 -5.77 16.90
N ALA A 130 3.37 -4.72 16.73
CA ALA A 130 3.84 -3.47 16.12
C ALA A 130 4.97 -2.84 16.95
N LEU A 131 4.83 -2.77 18.28
CA LEU A 131 5.88 -2.28 19.16
C LEU A 131 7.13 -3.17 19.10
N HIS A 132 6.97 -4.49 19.10
CA HIS A 132 8.07 -5.44 19.08
C HIS A 132 8.90 -5.34 17.79
N TYR A 133 8.26 -5.34 16.62
CA TYR A 133 8.98 -5.34 15.34
C TYR A 133 9.37 -3.94 14.86
N ASN A 134 8.49 -2.94 14.98
CA ASN A 134 8.75 -1.62 14.40
C ASN A 134 9.48 -0.70 15.36
N THR A 135 9.14 -0.70 16.65
CA THR A 135 9.77 0.20 17.62
C THR A 135 11.02 -0.43 18.24
N ARG A 136 10.87 -1.59 18.89
CA ARG A 136 11.99 -2.29 19.53
C ARG A 136 12.97 -2.85 18.50
N GLY A 137 12.47 -3.34 17.36
CA GLY A 137 13.33 -3.75 16.24
C GLY A 137 14.21 -2.61 15.69
N THR A 138 13.69 -1.37 15.65
CA THR A 138 14.52 -0.20 15.33
C THR A 138 15.53 0.09 16.43
N GLN A 139 15.16 -0.03 17.72
CA GLN A 139 16.11 0.11 18.83
C GLN A 139 17.29 -0.86 18.74
N ARG A 140 17.03 -2.12 18.42
CA ARG A 140 18.08 -3.13 18.24
C ARG A 140 18.97 -2.84 17.02
N ALA A 141 18.38 -2.35 15.93
CA ALA A 141 19.16 -1.92 14.76
C ALA A 141 20.06 -0.71 15.05
N LEU A 142 19.59 0.25 15.87
CA LEU A 142 20.41 1.37 16.33
C LEU A 142 21.53 0.93 17.25
N ARG A 143 21.30 -0.06 18.13
CA ARG A 143 22.36 -0.65 18.96
C ARG A 143 23.45 -1.26 18.09
N LEU A 144 23.10 -2.09 17.11
CA LEU A 144 24.07 -2.62 16.13
C LEU A 144 24.82 -1.49 15.44
N ALA A 145 24.12 -0.44 15.00
CA ALA A 145 24.74 0.69 14.30
C ALA A 145 25.81 1.41 15.15
N LYS A 146 25.64 1.50 16.48
CA LYS A 146 26.66 2.04 17.39
C LYS A 146 27.95 1.23 17.43
N GLU A 147 27.87 -0.06 17.14
CA GLU A 147 29.03 -0.95 17.14
C GLU A 147 29.77 -0.98 15.80
N LEU A 148 29.29 -0.26 14.78
CA LEU A 148 29.91 -0.23 13.45
C LEU A 148 31.01 0.85 13.39
N PRO A 149 32.30 0.47 13.36
CA PRO A 149 33.42 1.41 13.44
C PRO A 149 33.54 2.35 12.23
N HIS A 150 32.95 1.97 11.09
CA HIS A 150 33.06 2.70 9.83
C HIS A 150 31.73 3.31 9.36
N LEU A 151 30.72 3.39 10.24
CA LEU A 151 29.40 3.91 9.88
C LEU A 151 29.49 5.35 9.34
N LYS A 152 29.02 5.53 8.11
CA LYS A 152 28.85 6.82 7.44
C LYS A 152 27.43 7.33 7.55
N VAL A 153 26.43 6.45 7.45
CA VAL A 153 25.03 6.83 7.61
C VAL A 153 24.14 5.63 7.96
N PHE A 154 23.20 5.85 8.87
CA PHE A 154 22.06 4.98 9.14
C PHE A 154 20.77 5.65 8.64
N VAL A 155 20.08 5.02 7.69
CA VAL A 155 18.83 5.51 7.13
C VAL A 155 17.66 4.75 7.71
N HIS A 156 16.78 5.44 8.44
CA HIS A 156 15.52 4.87 8.91
C HIS A 156 14.41 5.14 7.90
N THR A 157 13.78 4.09 7.38
CA THR A 157 12.59 4.23 6.53
C THR A 157 11.34 4.29 7.40
N SER A 158 10.72 5.46 7.49
CA SER A 158 9.43 5.69 8.15
C SER A 158 8.31 5.76 7.10
N THR A 159 7.30 6.59 7.30
CA THR A 159 6.21 6.87 6.35
C THR A 159 5.72 8.31 6.54
N ALA A 160 5.28 8.96 5.46
CA ALA A 160 4.68 10.30 5.53
C ALA A 160 3.48 10.35 6.48
N PHE A 161 2.80 9.23 6.71
CA PHE A 161 1.59 9.16 7.54
C PHE A 161 1.84 8.79 9.00
N CYS A 162 3.09 8.80 9.47
CA CYS A 162 3.40 8.47 10.87
C CYS A 162 2.92 9.54 11.85
N HIS A 163 2.76 10.79 11.40
CA HIS A 163 2.18 11.89 12.19
C HIS A 163 0.82 12.29 11.63
N CYS A 164 -0.10 11.34 11.54
CA CYS A 164 -1.37 11.50 10.83
C CYS A 164 -2.36 12.51 11.44
N ASP A 165 -2.07 13.01 12.64
CA ASP A 165 -2.75 14.10 13.34
C ASP A 165 -2.21 15.49 13.03
N VAL A 166 -1.04 15.57 12.41
CA VAL A 166 -0.43 16.83 11.97
C VAL A 166 -0.90 17.11 10.55
N GLU A 167 -1.80 18.08 10.38
CA GLU A 167 -2.35 18.45 9.07
C GLU A 167 -1.26 18.97 8.11
N GLU A 168 -0.32 19.77 8.62
CA GLU A 168 0.83 20.30 7.88
C GLU A 168 2.14 19.68 8.40
N LEU A 169 2.59 18.61 7.73
CA LEU A 169 3.75 17.85 8.16
C LEU A 169 5.03 18.35 7.48
N GLY A 170 5.93 18.89 8.30
CA GLY A 170 7.24 19.35 7.90
C GLY A 170 8.33 18.28 7.90
N GLU A 171 9.46 18.59 7.28
CA GLU A 171 10.69 17.77 7.29
C GLU A 171 11.49 17.96 8.60
N ARG A 172 10.83 17.60 9.69
CA ARG A 172 11.37 17.58 11.06
C ARG A 172 10.74 16.45 11.86
N THR A 173 11.31 16.16 13.02
CA THR A 173 10.73 15.22 13.99
C THR A 173 9.70 15.91 14.86
N TYR A 174 8.77 15.12 15.39
CA TYR A 174 7.71 15.56 16.28
C TYR A 174 7.69 14.63 17.50
N PRO A 175 7.75 15.16 18.73
CA PRO A 175 7.76 14.32 19.92
C PRO A 175 6.41 13.62 20.10
N PRO A 176 6.38 12.31 20.41
CA PRO A 176 5.15 11.61 20.71
C PRO A 176 4.65 11.97 22.12
N PRO A 177 3.33 11.85 22.40
CA PRO A 177 2.79 12.06 23.74
C PRO A 177 3.37 11.11 24.79
N ILE A 178 3.71 9.89 24.39
CA ILE A 178 4.34 8.86 25.22
C ILE A 178 5.67 8.48 24.59
N THR A 179 6.73 8.42 25.40
CA THR A 179 8.06 8.05 24.89
C THR A 179 8.10 6.60 24.42
N PRO A 180 8.94 6.27 23.43
CA PRO A 180 9.10 4.91 22.94
C PRO A 180 9.46 3.92 24.05
N GLU A 181 10.32 4.32 25.00
CA GLU A 181 10.72 3.49 26.14
C GLU A 181 9.55 3.14 27.05
N ASN A 182 8.72 4.13 27.39
CA ASN A 182 7.55 3.92 28.24
C ASN A 182 6.50 3.04 27.55
N MET A 183 6.27 3.25 26.25
CA MET A 183 5.33 2.44 25.49
C MET A 183 5.83 0.99 25.31
N MET A 184 7.12 0.80 25.06
CA MET A 184 7.73 -0.53 25.03
C MET A 184 7.65 -1.24 26.39
N GLY A 185 7.92 -0.53 27.49
CA GLY A 185 7.78 -1.06 28.85
C GLY A 185 6.34 -1.44 29.18
N CYS A 186 5.36 -0.64 28.75
CA CYS A 186 3.94 -0.99 28.85
C CYS A 186 3.63 -2.30 28.11
N GLY A 187 4.14 -2.47 26.88
CA GLY A 187 3.95 -3.70 26.11
C GLY A 187 4.60 -4.95 26.70
N ASP A 188 5.62 -4.79 27.56
CA ASP A 188 6.28 -5.90 28.26
C ASP A 188 5.53 -6.31 29.53
N LEU A 189 5.00 -5.34 30.27
CA LEU A 189 4.37 -5.56 31.57
C LEU A 189 2.88 -5.95 31.46
N VAL A 190 2.21 -5.52 30.40
CA VAL A 190 0.78 -5.76 30.19
C VAL A 190 0.59 -6.99 29.31
N ASP A 191 -0.33 -7.88 29.72
CA ASP A 191 -0.71 -9.04 28.91
C ASP A 191 -1.40 -8.59 27.61
N GLU A 192 -1.37 -9.45 26.59
CA GLU A 192 -1.85 -9.09 25.26
C GLU A 192 -3.35 -8.77 25.24
N GLU A 193 -4.17 -9.49 26.02
CA GLU A 193 -5.61 -9.26 26.06
C GLU A 193 -5.94 -7.88 26.66
N THR A 194 -5.30 -7.53 27.77
CA THR A 194 -5.46 -6.21 28.38
C THR A 194 -4.96 -5.10 27.48
N LEU A 195 -3.80 -5.30 26.83
CA LEU A 195 -3.22 -4.30 25.92
C LEU A 195 -4.14 -4.02 24.73
N GLU A 196 -4.74 -5.05 24.14
CA GLU A 196 -5.68 -4.89 23.02
C GLU A 196 -6.97 -4.18 23.44
N LYS A 197 -7.45 -4.36 24.68
CA LYS A 197 -8.61 -3.61 25.21
C LYS A 197 -8.34 -2.11 25.34
N VAL A 198 -7.11 -1.72 25.69
CA VAL A 198 -6.72 -0.30 25.85
C VAL A 198 -6.10 0.31 24.59
N ALA A 199 -5.70 -0.53 23.61
CA ALA A 199 -5.05 -0.10 22.39
C ALA A 199 -5.80 1.01 21.64
N PRO A 200 -7.15 1.02 21.51
CA PRO A 200 -7.85 2.12 20.82
C PRO A 200 -7.56 3.49 21.42
N SER A 201 -7.48 3.59 22.75
CA SER A 201 -7.19 4.84 23.47
C SER A 201 -5.73 5.25 23.36
N LEU A 202 -4.81 4.27 23.34
CA LEU A 202 -3.37 4.52 23.18
C LEU A 202 -2.99 4.90 21.74
N LEU A 203 -3.68 4.29 20.78
CA LEU A 203 -3.47 4.53 19.36
C LEU A 203 -4.04 5.88 18.94
N ALA A 204 -5.14 6.36 19.54
CA ALA A 204 -5.75 7.62 19.16
C ALA A 204 -4.69 8.75 19.14
N PRO A 205 -4.56 9.51 18.03
CA PRO A 205 -5.49 9.61 16.88
C PRO A 205 -5.16 8.72 15.66
N HIS A 206 -4.26 7.74 15.79
CA HIS A 206 -3.83 6.87 14.70
C HIS A 206 -4.89 5.87 14.23
N PRO A 207 -5.02 5.64 12.91
CA PRO A 207 -5.96 4.66 12.37
C PRO A 207 -5.55 3.20 12.58
N ASN A 208 -4.26 2.96 12.86
CA ASN A 208 -3.71 1.61 12.93
C ASN A 208 -2.38 1.59 13.69
N THR A 209 -1.98 0.40 14.12
CA THR A 209 -0.75 0.15 14.88
C THR A 209 0.53 0.46 14.08
N TYR A 210 0.47 0.40 12.74
CA TYR A 210 1.61 0.71 11.88
C TYR A 210 2.01 2.19 11.98
N THR A 211 1.08 3.13 11.78
CA THR A 211 1.39 4.57 11.85
C THR A 211 1.87 4.98 13.25
N TYR A 212 1.25 4.43 14.31
CA TYR A 212 1.65 4.69 15.70
C TYR A 212 3.05 4.17 16.01
N SER A 213 3.35 2.93 15.67
CA SER A 213 4.67 2.35 15.92
C SER A 213 5.78 3.04 15.11
N LYS A 214 5.49 3.52 13.88
CA LYS A 214 6.43 4.35 13.10
C LYS A 214 6.70 5.71 13.74
N ARG A 215 5.69 6.37 14.33
CA ARG A 215 5.90 7.59 15.13
C ARG A 215 6.89 7.35 16.27
N LEU A 216 6.72 6.28 17.01
CA LEU A 216 7.62 5.94 18.12
C LEU A 216 9.03 5.60 17.64
N ALA A 217 9.15 4.87 16.52
CA ALA A 217 10.44 4.56 15.93
C ALA A 217 11.19 5.82 15.49
N GLU A 218 10.49 6.84 14.95
CA GLU A 218 11.12 8.12 14.60
C GLU A 218 11.68 8.86 15.81
N ASP A 219 10.92 8.95 16.90
CA ASP A 219 11.38 9.59 18.13
C ASP A 219 12.63 8.89 18.67
N LEU A 220 12.62 7.56 18.64
CA LEU A 220 13.75 6.75 19.07
C LEU A 220 14.99 6.98 18.20
N VAL A 221 14.84 7.08 16.88
CA VAL A 221 15.91 7.43 15.93
C VAL A 221 16.42 8.85 16.19
N ALA A 222 15.52 9.82 16.40
CA ALA A 222 15.87 11.21 16.64
C ALA A 222 16.73 11.39 17.90
N ARG A 223 16.42 10.66 18.97
CA ARG A 223 17.19 10.67 20.24
C ARG A 223 18.62 10.15 20.11
N HIS A 224 18.92 9.42 19.04
CA HIS A 224 20.27 8.91 18.77
C HIS A 224 21.11 9.86 17.92
N TYR A 225 20.56 11.01 17.53
CA TYR A 225 21.27 12.09 16.87
C TYR A 225 21.76 13.11 17.93
N PRO A 226 22.97 13.69 17.82
CA PRO A 226 23.95 13.53 16.73
C PRO A 226 25.01 12.43 16.97
N ASP A 227 24.84 11.59 18.00
CA ASP A 227 25.79 10.53 18.36
C ASP A 227 26.00 9.54 17.20
N LEU A 228 24.94 9.23 16.47
CA LEU A 228 24.98 8.46 15.23
C LEU A 228 24.73 9.35 14.01
N PRO A 229 25.47 9.15 12.89
CA PRO A 229 25.14 9.79 11.62
C PRO A 229 23.90 9.12 11.04
N LEU A 230 22.73 9.73 11.19
CA LEU A 230 21.47 9.14 10.76
C LEU A 230 20.52 10.13 10.11
N CYS A 231 19.60 9.61 9.30
CA CYS A 231 18.48 10.37 8.74
C CYS A 231 17.21 9.52 8.68
N ILE A 232 16.08 10.22 8.50
CA ILE A 232 14.75 9.61 8.37
C ILE A 232 14.22 9.91 6.97
N VAL A 233 13.78 8.88 6.26
CA VAL A 233 13.05 9.04 5.00
C VAL A 233 11.60 8.63 5.19
N ARG A 234 10.66 9.47 4.74
CA ARG A 234 9.21 9.29 4.88
C ARG A 234 8.56 9.16 3.51
N PRO A 235 8.57 7.97 2.88
CA PRO A 235 7.79 7.74 1.68
C PRO A 235 6.29 7.90 1.96
N SER A 236 5.57 8.48 0.99
CA SER A 236 4.11 8.40 0.89
C SER A 236 3.67 6.96 0.52
N ILE A 237 2.45 6.77 0.03
CA ILE A 237 1.97 5.44 -0.34
C ILE A 237 2.79 4.93 -1.53
N VAL A 238 3.62 3.92 -1.29
CA VAL A 238 4.46 3.32 -2.34
C VAL A 238 3.61 2.51 -3.29
N CYS A 239 3.60 2.91 -4.55
CA CYS A 239 2.92 2.24 -5.66
C CYS A 239 3.94 1.46 -6.51
N PRO A 240 3.48 0.61 -7.45
CA PRO A 240 4.37 -0.12 -8.36
C PRO A 240 5.40 0.80 -9.03
N SER A 241 6.55 0.24 -9.42
CA SER A 241 7.61 1.04 -10.06
C SER A 241 7.12 1.73 -11.33
N TRP A 242 7.64 2.92 -11.58
CA TRP A 242 7.43 3.61 -12.85
C TRP A 242 8.22 2.92 -13.96
N GLU A 243 9.53 2.82 -13.80
CA GLU A 243 10.45 2.34 -14.83
C GLU A 243 11.32 1.18 -14.33
N GLU A 244 11.89 1.30 -13.14
CA GLU A 244 12.95 0.41 -12.68
C GLU A 244 12.56 -0.47 -11.48
N PRO A 245 13.15 -1.67 -11.33
CA PRO A 245 14.02 -2.36 -12.30
C PRO A 245 13.25 -2.98 -13.47
N VAL A 246 11.93 -3.09 -13.32
CA VAL A 246 10.99 -3.46 -14.37
C VAL A 246 9.75 -2.59 -14.17
N PRO A 247 9.12 -2.04 -15.23
CA PRO A 247 7.92 -1.22 -15.08
C PRO A 247 6.76 -1.97 -14.42
N GLY A 248 6.04 -1.31 -13.50
CA GLY A 248 4.90 -1.90 -12.80
C GLY A 248 5.28 -3.00 -11.79
N TRP A 249 6.55 -3.14 -11.41
CA TRP A 249 6.97 -4.14 -10.44
C TRP A 249 6.27 -3.93 -9.08
N VAL A 250 5.58 -4.97 -8.63
CA VAL A 250 4.96 -5.08 -7.31
C VAL A 250 4.75 -6.55 -6.97
N ASP A 251 4.94 -6.95 -5.72
CA ASP A 251 4.85 -8.36 -5.32
C ASP A 251 3.80 -8.64 -4.24
N ASN A 252 2.96 -7.66 -3.93
CA ASN A 252 1.92 -7.76 -2.92
C ASN A 252 0.70 -6.90 -3.30
N LEU A 253 -0.45 -7.23 -2.73
CA LEU A 253 -1.72 -6.53 -2.95
C LEU A 253 -2.00 -5.49 -1.85
N ASN A 254 -0.98 -4.93 -1.21
CA ASN A 254 -1.20 -3.96 -0.14
C ASN A 254 -1.66 -2.61 -0.71
N GLY A 255 -2.52 -1.91 0.04
CA GLY A 255 -2.92 -0.54 -0.29
C GLY A 255 -3.61 -0.41 -1.66
N PRO A 256 -3.21 0.57 -2.50
CA PRO A 256 -3.87 0.86 -3.78
C PRO A 256 -3.91 -0.31 -4.77
N VAL A 257 -2.89 -1.18 -4.77
CA VAL A 257 -2.82 -2.32 -5.70
C VAL A 257 -3.91 -3.34 -5.39
N GLY A 258 -4.18 -3.61 -4.11
CA GLY A 258 -5.28 -4.46 -3.69
C GLY A 258 -6.65 -3.88 -4.03
N VAL A 259 -6.84 -2.57 -3.83
CA VAL A 259 -8.08 -1.86 -4.21
C VAL A 259 -8.29 -1.93 -5.72
N MET A 260 -7.25 -1.66 -6.50
CA MET A 260 -7.29 -1.73 -7.97
C MET A 260 -7.67 -3.14 -8.45
N ALA A 261 -7.04 -4.18 -7.90
CA ALA A 261 -7.35 -5.57 -8.26
C ALA A 261 -8.80 -5.96 -7.85
N ALA A 262 -9.22 -5.62 -6.64
CA ALA A 262 -10.55 -5.97 -6.14
C ALA A 262 -11.68 -5.18 -6.82
N ALA A 263 -11.46 -3.90 -7.12
CA ALA A 263 -12.38 -3.09 -7.93
C ALA A 263 -12.42 -3.56 -9.38
N GLY A 264 -11.27 -3.85 -9.99
CA GLY A 264 -11.17 -4.34 -11.37
C GLY A 264 -11.78 -5.73 -11.58
N LYS A 265 -11.80 -6.57 -10.53
CA LYS A 265 -12.56 -7.85 -10.52
C LYS A 265 -14.04 -7.68 -10.18
N GLY A 266 -14.51 -6.44 -10.01
CA GLY A 266 -15.90 -6.10 -9.69
C GLY A 266 -16.32 -6.41 -8.26
N VAL A 267 -15.39 -6.78 -7.38
CA VAL A 267 -15.70 -7.14 -5.99
C VAL A 267 -15.95 -5.90 -5.15
N ILE A 268 -15.16 -4.83 -5.32
CA ILE A 268 -15.45 -3.53 -4.70
C ILE A 268 -16.39 -2.75 -5.63
N ARG A 269 -17.68 -2.70 -5.24
CA ARG A 269 -18.72 -1.91 -5.95
C ARG A 269 -19.02 -0.54 -5.35
N SER A 270 -18.56 -0.28 -4.13
CA SER A 270 -18.77 0.98 -3.39
C SER A 270 -17.60 1.22 -2.45
N MET A 271 -17.08 2.44 -2.38
CA MET A 271 -16.01 2.82 -1.44
C MET A 271 -16.25 4.22 -0.89
N TYR A 272 -16.13 4.41 0.42
CA TYR A 272 -16.16 5.74 1.03
C TYR A 272 -14.82 6.46 0.78
N CYS A 273 -14.87 7.56 0.05
CA CYS A 273 -13.68 8.30 -0.40
C CYS A 273 -14.05 9.74 -0.75
N ARG A 274 -13.20 10.69 -0.35
CA ARG A 274 -13.25 12.09 -0.76
C ARG A 274 -12.46 12.25 -2.06
N GLY A 275 -13.17 12.15 -3.18
CA GLY A 275 -12.58 12.16 -4.53
C GLY A 275 -11.76 13.41 -4.83
N ASP A 276 -12.12 14.54 -4.22
CA ASP A 276 -11.49 15.87 -4.35
C ASP A 276 -10.15 16.01 -3.63
N TYR A 277 -9.80 15.07 -2.75
CA TYR A 277 -8.57 15.13 -1.94
C TYR A 277 -7.35 14.62 -2.70
N ASN A 278 -6.17 15.11 -2.32
CA ASN A 278 -4.91 14.70 -2.96
C ASN A 278 -4.56 13.25 -2.61
N ALA A 279 -4.19 12.48 -3.63
CA ALA A 279 -3.66 11.13 -3.51
C ALA A 279 -2.14 11.18 -3.38
N GLU A 280 -1.65 11.02 -2.15
CA GLU A 280 -0.22 11.06 -1.85
C GLU A 280 0.40 9.68 -2.08
N VAL A 281 0.90 9.49 -3.30
CA VAL A 281 1.55 8.26 -3.77
C VAL A 281 2.94 8.56 -4.32
N ILE A 282 3.83 7.56 -4.29
CA ILE A 282 5.17 7.65 -4.85
C ILE A 282 5.52 6.32 -5.57
N PRO A 283 6.10 6.36 -6.77
CA PRO A 283 6.62 5.16 -7.41
C PRO A 283 7.74 4.51 -6.59
N LEU A 284 7.75 3.18 -6.56
CA LEU A 284 8.71 2.38 -5.80
C LEU A 284 10.18 2.70 -6.10
N ASP A 285 10.53 2.78 -7.38
CA ASP A 285 11.86 3.15 -7.86
C ASP A 285 12.25 4.56 -7.43
N PHE A 286 11.32 5.51 -7.48
CA PHE A 286 11.59 6.89 -7.08
C PHE A 286 11.84 6.98 -5.57
N ALA A 287 11.05 6.27 -4.76
CA ALA A 287 11.27 6.19 -3.31
C ALA A 287 12.65 5.57 -2.99
N VAL A 288 13.06 4.52 -3.70
CA VAL A 288 14.37 3.88 -3.53
C VAL A 288 15.50 4.80 -3.96
N ASN A 289 15.41 5.42 -5.13
CA ASN A 289 16.43 6.32 -5.65
C ASN A 289 16.63 7.50 -4.71
N ALA A 290 15.54 8.14 -4.29
CA ALA A 290 15.58 9.23 -3.32
C ALA A 290 16.20 8.81 -1.98
N THR A 291 15.91 7.59 -1.51
CA THR A 291 16.51 7.03 -0.29
C THR A 291 18.03 6.88 -0.41
N LEU A 292 18.52 6.41 -1.57
CA LEU A 292 19.95 6.27 -1.84
C LEU A 292 20.65 7.63 -1.92
N VAL A 293 20.01 8.64 -2.54
CA VAL A 293 20.57 9.99 -2.60
C VAL A 293 20.54 10.67 -1.23
N ALA A 294 19.48 10.48 -0.45
CA ALA A 294 19.39 11.03 0.91
C ALA A 294 20.52 10.50 1.81
N ALA A 295 20.84 9.20 1.72
CA ALA A 295 21.95 8.63 2.48
C ALA A 295 23.30 9.25 2.11
N GLN A 296 23.58 9.39 0.80
CA GLN A 296 24.81 10.01 0.30
C GLN A 296 24.92 11.47 0.76
N ARG A 297 23.84 12.24 0.63
CA ARG A 297 23.82 13.65 1.01
C ARG A 297 24.06 13.85 2.49
N VAL A 298 23.44 13.03 3.35
CA VAL A 298 23.63 13.09 4.80
C VAL A 298 25.03 12.66 5.21
N ALA A 299 25.59 11.63 4.55
CA ALA A 299 26.92 11.12 4.85
C ALA A 299 28.04 12.09 4.44
N LEU A 300 27.85 12.87 3.38
CA LEU A 300 28.84 13.82 2.86
C LEU A 300 28.60 15.27 3.33
N GLY A 301 27.40 15.58 3.81
CA GLY A 301 27.01 16.91 4.26
C GLY A 301 27.58 17.29 5.62
N SER A 302 27.48 18.57 5.95
CA SER A 302 27.76 19.07 7.31
C SER A 302 26.69 18.57 8.29
N ARG A 303 27.09 18.30 9.53
CA ARG A 303 26.14 17.98 10.60
C ARG A 303 25.17 19.15 10.81
N GLU A 304 23.89 18.82 10.90
CA GLU A 304 22.81 19.76 11.15
C GLU A 304 22.48 19.80 12.66
N PRO A 305 21.75 20.83 13.15
CA PRO A 305 21.34 20.88 14.55
C PRO A 305 20.33 19.80 14.97
N SER A 306 19.62 19.22 14.00
CA SER A 306 18.60 18.19 14.21
C SER A 306 18.73 17.10 13.16
N VAL A 307 18.19 15.91 13.46
CA VAL A 307 18.17 14.80 12.50
C VAL A 307 17.56 15.23 11.15
N PRO A 308 18.26 15.02 10.03
CA PRO A 308 17.70 15.25 8.71
C PRO A 308 16.50 14.34 8.43
N VAL A 309 15.39 14.92 8.01
CA VAL A 309 14.16 14.21 7.63
C VAL A 309 13.81 14.55 6.19
N PHE A 310 13.43 13.56 5.39
CA PHE A 310 13.04 13.74 3.98
C PHE A 310 11.63 13.21 3.76
N ASN A 311 10.70 14.09 3.38
CA ASN A 311 9.34 13.72 3.03
C ASN A 311 9.31 13.35 1.54
N LEU A 312 9.33 12.06 1.21
CA LEU A 312 9.28 11.58 -0.17
C LEU A 312 7.82 11.52 -0.63
N THR A 313 7.24 12.71 -0.81
CA THR A 313 5.83 12.94 -1.13
C THR A 313 5.69 13.74 -2.42
N SER A 314 4.48 13.73 -3.00
CA SER A 314 4.23 14.45 -4.24
C SER A 314 4.29 15.97 -4.06
N GLY A 315 3.90 16.45 -2.88
CA GLY A 315 4.04 17.85 -2.46
C GLY A 315 3.60 18.82 -3.56
N LYS A 316 4.48 19.75 -3.94
CA LYS A 316 4.21 20.74 -5.00
C LYS A 316 4.43 20.23 -6.42
N TRP A 317 5.15 19.11 -6.62
CA TRP A 317 5.50 18.63 -7.95
C TRP A 317 4.28 18.15 -8.73
N ARG A 318 3.36 17.46 -8.06
CA ARG A 318 2.17 16.93 -8.72
C ARG A 318 1.02 16.76 -7.76
N ARG A 319 -0.10 17.42 -8.06
CA ARG A 319 -1.38 17.15 -7.41
C ARG A 319 -2.19 16.18 -8.25
N ALA A 320 -2.61 15.06 -7.65
CA ALA A 320 -3.47 14.06 -8.27
C ALA A 320 -4.63 13.80 -7.32
N THR A 321 -5.87 14.03 -7.75
CA THR A 321 -7.03 13.75 -6.89
C THR A 321 -7.37 12.26 -6.89
N TRP A 322 -7.95 11.75 -5.80
CA TRP A 322 -8.42 10.36 -5.75
C TRP A 322 -9.41 10.04 -6.88
N GLU A 323 -10.29 10.98 -7.23
CA GLU A 323 -11.21 10.84 -8.36
C GLU A 323 -10.46 10.59 -9.66
N LYS A 324 -9.47 11.43 -9.99
CA LYS A 324 -8.67 11.28 -11.22
C LYS A 324 -7.91 9.95 -11.25
N VAL A 325 -7.30 9.55 -10.13
CA VAL A 325 -6.58 8.27 -10.03
C VAL A 325 -7.52 7.08 -10.26
N LEU A 326 -8.73 7.14 -9.70
CA LEU A 326 -9.70 6.06 -9.80
C LEU A 326 -10.37 5.99 -11.18
N ASP A 327 -10.59 7.13 -11.83
CA ASP A 327 -11.12 7.17 -13.20
C ASP A 327 -10.11 6.63 -14.21
N GLU A 328 -8.83 7.00 -14.09
CA GLU A 328 -7.76 6.38 -14.87
C GLU A 328 -7.63 4.89 -14.56
N GLY A 329 -7.78 4.49 -13.30
CA GLY A 329 -7.80 3.08 -12.89
C GLY A 329 -8.94 2.31 -13.53
N ARG A 330 -10.13 2.91 -13.63
CA ARG A 330 -11.30 2.33 -14.31
C ARG A 330 -11.05 2.19 -15.81
N ARG A 331 -10.53 3.23 -16.46
CA ARG A 331 -10.15 3.19 -17.89
C ARG A 331 -9.18 2.04 -18.14
N ALA A 332 -8.09 1.98 -17.39
CA ALA A 332 -7.10 0.91 -17.48
C ALA A 332 -7.74 -0.46 -17.20
N GLY A 333 -8.66 -0.56 -16.25
CA GLY A 333 -9.39 -1.79 -15.93
C GLY A 333 -10.25 -2.32 -17.08
N TYR A 334 -10.84 -1.44 -17.89
CA TYR A 334 -11.57 -1.85 -19.11
C TYR A 334 -10.63 -2.20 -20.25
N GLN A 335 -9.46 -1.56 -20.31
CA GLN A 335 -8.44 -1.84 -21.30
C GLN A 335 -7.67 -3.14 -20.99
N TYR A 336 -7.44 -3.49 -19.74
CA TYR A 336 -6.66 -4.67 -19.33
C TYR A 336 -7.42 -5.50 -18.27
N PRO A 337 -8.63 -6.00 -18.58
CA PRO A 337 -9.55 -6.58 -17.59
C PRO A 337 -9.03 -7.87 -16.97
N PHE A 338 -9.06 -7.95 -15.64
CA PHE A 338 -8.62 -9.10 -14.84
C PHE A 338 -9.32 -10.40 -15.26
N GLU A 339 -8.65 -11.53 -15.03
CA GLU A 339 -9.29 -12.84 -15.12
C GLU A 339 -10.25 -13.04 -13.95
N MET A 340 -11.23 -13.94 -14.11
CA MET A 340 -12.16 -14.33 -13.03
C MET A 340 -12.85 -13.14 -12.34
N ILE A 341 -13.41 -12.22 -13.13
CA ILE A 341 -14.22 -11.12 -12.59
C ILE A 341 -15.53 -11.66 -12.00
N LEU A 342 -15.92 -11.13 -10.85
CA LEU A 342 -17.12 -11.53 -10.13
C LEU A 342 -18.34 -10.77 -10.66
N TRP A 343 -18.20 -9.46 -10.79
CA TRP A 343 -19.21 -8.56 -11.32
C TRP A 343 -18.59 -7.69 -12.41
N TYR A 344 -19.44 -7.05 -13.22
CA TYR A 344 -18.96 -5.99 -14.10
C TYR A 344 -18.34 -4.86 -13.23
N PRO A 345 -17.10 -4.40 -13.52
CA PRO A 345 -16.38 -3.47 -12.66
C PRO A 345 -16.84 -2.02 -12.87
N ASP A 346 -18.03 -1.70 -12.39
CA ASP A 346 -18.67 -0.37 -12.43
C ASP A 346 -18.87 0.27 -11.05
N GLY A 347 -18.09 -0.17 -10.06
CA GLY A 347 -18.13 0.38 -8.71
C GLY A 347 -17.81 1.87 -8.65
N ASN A 348 -18.32 2.57 -7.65
CA ASN A 348 -18.14 4.03 -7.50
C ASN A 348 -17.66 4.44 -6.11
N ILE A 349 -16.97 5.58 -6.05
CA ILE A 349 -16.69 6.24 -4.78
C ILE A 349 -17.90 7.02 -4.30
N ARG A 350 -18.01 7.17 -2.98
CA ARG A 350 -19.05 7.92 -2.30
C ARG A 350 -18.39 8.88 -1.31
N SER A 351 -18.75 10.16 -1.37
CA SER A 351 -18.22 11.21 -0.49
C SER A 351 -18.90 11.28 0.88
N SER A 352 -19.96 10.48 1.11
CA SER A 352 -20.71 10.41 2.36
C SER A 352 -20.75 8.97 2.88
N ARG A 353 -20.47 8.79 4.18
CA ARG A 353 -20.51 7.48 4.85
C ARG A 353 -21.88 6.83 4.73
N ARG A 354 -22.96 7.58 4.97
CA ARG A 354 -24.34 7.07 4.83
C ARG A 354 -24.64 6.57 3.41
N SER A 355 -24.20 7.33 2.40
CA SER A 355 -24.35 6.92 1.00
C SER A 355 -23.57 5.64 0.71
N HIS A 356 -22.33 5.55 1.20
CA HIS A 356 -21.52 4.34 1.08
C HIS A 356 -22.21 3.14 1.73
N ASP A 357 -22.68 3.25 2.96
CA ASP A 357 -23.28 2.15 3.73
C ASP A 357 -24.55 1.61 3.05
N ILE A 358 -25.42 2.48 2.54
CA ILE A 358 -26.61 2.08 1.76
C ILE A 358 -26.19 1.29 0.52
N HIS A 359 -25.23 1.81 -0.24
CA HIS A 359 -24.75 1.13 -1.45
C HIS A 359 -24.03 -0.18 -1.12
N ALA A 360 -23.21 -0.23 -0.07
CA ALA A 360 -22.55 -1.43 0.38
C ALA A 360 -23.58 -2.49 0.80
N PHE A 361 -24.64 -2.11 1.50
CA PHE A 361 -25.73 -3.03 1.83
C PHE A 361 -26.35 -3.65 0.57
N PHE A 362 -26.80 -2.83 -0.39
CA PHE A 362 -27.50 -3.32 -1.58
C PHE A 362 -26.60 -3.96 -2.64
N GLN A 363 -25.36 -3.51 -2.79
CA GLN A 363 -24.45 -3.96 -3.85
C GLN A 363 -23.45 -5.01 -3.36
N HIS A 364 -23.17 -5.09 -2.05
CA HIS A 364 -22.25 -6.08 -1.47
C HIS A 364 -23.02 -7.14 -0.67
N PHE A 365 -23.60 -6.75 0.47
CA PHE A 365 -24.08 -7.72 1.45
C PHE A 365 -25.38 -8.42 1.06
N LEU A 366 -26.38 -7.70 0.56
CA LEU A 366 -27.66 -8.28 0.15
C LEU A 366 -27.47 -9.37 -0.94
N PRO A 367 -26.73 -9.12 -2.04
CA PRO A 367 -26.38 -10.16 -3.01
C PRO A 367 -25.55 -11.29 -2.40
N ALA A 368 -24.65 -10.98 -1.47
CA ALA A 368 -23.81 -12.00 -0.83
C ALA A 368 -24.61 -12.98 0.02
N TYR A 369 -25.56 -12.49 0.83
CA TYR A 369 -26.45 -13.34 1.62
C TYR A 369 -27.36 -14.16 0.71
N PHE A 370 -27.87 -13.58 -0.38
CA PHE A 370 -28.64 -14.32 -1.37
C PHE A 370 -27.83 -15.45 -2.01
N ILE A 371 -26.60 -15.18 -2.47
CA ILE A 371 -25.73 -16.20 -3.06
C ILE A 371 -25.36 -17.28 -2.03
N ASP A 372 -24.99 -16.91 -0.80
CA ASP A 372 -24.67 -17.89 0.23
C ASP A 372 -25.89 -18.72 0.64
N PHE A 373 -27.10 -18.14 0.62
CA PHE A 373 -28.34 -18.89 0.80
C PHE A 373 -28.56 -19.88 -0.35
N MET A 374 -28.36 -19.49 -1.60
CA MET A 374 -28.40 -20.41 -2.75
C MET A 374 -27.36 -21.52 -2.63
N MET A 375 -26.12 -21.19 -2.29
CA MET A 375 -25.06 -22.19 -2.05
C MET A 375 -25.48 -23.17 -0.95
N PHE A 376 -26.08 -22.69 0.14
CA PHE A 376 -26.63 -23.56 1.18
C PHE A 376 -27.71 -24.50 0.66
N VAL A 377 -28.68 -24.00 -0.12
CA VAL A 377 -29.75 -24.81 -0.74
C VAL A 377 -29.15 -25.90 -1.65
N PHE A 378 -28.12 -25.57 -2.43
CA PHE A 378 -27.41 -26.50 -3.32
C PHE A 378 -26.30 -27.32 -2.63
N ARG A 379 -26.21 -27.28 -1.29
CA ARG A 379 -25.19 -27.97 -0.49
C ARG A 379 -23.74 -27.65 -0.91
N GLN A 380 -23.51 -26.44 -1.41
CA GLN A 380 -22.21 -25.88 -1.75
C GLN A 380 -21.62 -25.05 -0.60
N PRO A 381 -20.29 -24.88 -0.53
CA PRO A 381 -19.64 -24.02 0.45
C PRO A 381 -20.07 -22.55 0.32
N ARG A 382 -20.52 -21.95 1.42
CA ARG A 382 -20.84 -20.51 1.53
C ARG A 382 -19.56 -19.69 1.61
N PHE A 383 -19.42 -18.65 0.79
CA PHE A 383 -18.17 -17.90 0.71
C PHE A 383 -18.36 -16.39 0.51
N MET A 384 -19.48 -15.94 -0.05
CA MET A 384 -19.65 -14.56 -0.49
C MET A 384 -19.68 -13.57 0.68
N VAL A 385 -20.40 -13.88 1.76
CA VAL A 385 -20.44 -13.00 2.94
C VAL A 385 -19.05 -12.88 3.57
N ARG A 386 -18.26 -13.95 3.56
CA ARG A 386 -16.88 -13.94 4.08
C ARG A 386 -15.97 -13.05 3.26
N ILE A 387 -16.11 -13.05 1.92
CA ILE A 387 -15.37 -12.14 1.03
C ILE A 387 -15.69 -10.69 1.36
N TYR A 388 -16.98 -10.32 1.43
CA TYR A 388 -17.35 -8.93 1.66
C TYR A 388 -17.02 -8.43 3.07
N LYS A 389 -17.06 -9.29 4.09
CA LYS A 389 -16.54 -8.93 5.43
C LYS A 389 -15.06 -8.55 5.40
N ARG A 390 -14.24 -9.32 4.67
CA ARG A 390 -12.80 -8.99 4.50
C ARG A 390 -12.59 -7.69 3.73
N ILE A 391 -13.40 -7.44 2.70
CA ILE A 391 -13.32 -6.20 1.93
C ILE A 391 -13.73 -4.99 2.77
N ALA A 392 -14.81 -5.09 3.54
CA ALA A 392 -15.26 -4.01 4.41
C ALA A 392 -14.18 -3.63 5.43
N MET A 393 -13.57 -4.63 6.08
CA MET A 393 -12.45 -4.44 7.01
C MET A 393 -11.25 -3.74 6.33
N GLY A 394 -10.82 -4.25 5.18
CA GLY A 394 -9.70 -3.65 4.44
C GLY A 394 -9.99 -2.22 3.95
N LEU A 395 -11.22 -1.93 3.52
CA LEU A 395 -11.63 -0.59 3.11
C LEU A 395 -11.70 0.39 4.29
N GLU A 396 -12.17 -0.04 5.46
CA GLU A 396 -12.26 0.81 6.64
C GLU A 396 -10.89 1.34 7.09
N LEU A 397 -9.84 0.51 7.00
CA LEU A 397 -8.46 0.94 7.28
C LEU A 397 -7.94 1.98 6.29
N LEU A 398 -8.34 1.87 5.02
CA LEU A 398 -7.94 2.80 3.96
C LEU A 398 -8.73 4.12 4.02
N GLN A 399 -9.99 4.07 4.48
CA GLN A 399 -10.87 5.22 4.56
C GLN A 399 -10.27 6.37 5.36
N PHE A 400 -9.46 6.09 6.38
CA PHE A 400 -8.76 7.14 7.11
C PHE A 400 -7.90 8.02 6.18
N PHE A 401 -7.20 7.41 5.22
CA PHE A 401 -6.30 8.09 4.28
C PHE A 401 -7.01 8.67 3.05
N THR A 402 -8.15 8.10 2.66
CA THR A 402 -8.93 8.57 1.50
C THR A 402 -10.02 9.58 1.85
N THR A 403 -10.20 9.90 3.14
CA THR A 403 -11.22 10.87 3.61
C THR A 403 -10.66 12.02 4.42
N ARG A 404 -9.33 12.12 4.50
CA ARG A 404 -8.58 13.22 5.12
C ARG A 404 -7.53 13.73 4.14
N GLN A 405 -7.10 14.97 4.35
CA GLN A 405 -6.08 15.61 3.54
C GLN A 405 -4.97 16.10 4.45
N TRP A 406 -3.74 15.98 3.94
CA TRP A 406 -2.53 16.46 4.60
C TRP A 406 -1.76 17.34 3.63
N VAL A 407 -0.99 18.27 4.17
CA VAL A 407 0.01 19.05 3.44
C VAL A 407 1.38 18.54 3.88
N PHE A 408 2.09 17.88 2.98
CA PHE A 408 3.45 17.43 3.22
C PHE A 408 4.42 18.45 2.64
N HIS A 409 5.15 19.16 3.50
CA HIS A 409 6.28 19.98 3.05
C HIS A 409 7.45 19.06 2.70
N ASN A 410 8.03 19.23 1.53
CA ASN A 410 9.06 18.35 0.98
C ASN A 410 10.25 19.13 0.38
N ASP A 411 10.55 20.31 0.94
CA ASP A 411 11.53 21.23 0.37
C ASP A 411 12.95 20.62 0.29
N ARG A 412 13.37 19.78 1.25
CA ARG A 412 14.65 19.04 1.21
C ARG A 412 14.63 17.95 0.15
N PHE A 413 13.52 17.23 -0.01
CA PHE A 413 13.35 16.24 -1.07
C PHE A 413 13.46 16.91 -2.46
N VAL A 414 12.83 18.05 -2.66
CA VAL A 414 12.93 18.85 -3.90
C VAL A 414 14.36 19.38 -4.09
N ALA A 415 14.95 20.00 -3.07
CA ALA A 415 16.31 20.52 -3.13
C ALA A 415 17.36 19.44 -3.43
N MET A 416 17.11 18.19 -3.00
CA MET A 416 17.96 17.05 -3.33
C MET A 416 17.99 16.81 -4.84
N TRP A 417 16.83 16.75 -5.50
CA TRP A 417 16.72 16.64 -6.95
C TRP A 417 17.41 17.80 -7.68
N ASP A 418 17.13 19.03 -7.25
CA ASP A 418 17.63 20.23 -7.89
C ASP A 418 19.16 20.31 -7.86
N SER A 419 19.78 19.79 -6.79
CA SER A 419 21.23 19.77 -6.63
C SER A 419 21.96 18.65 -7.38
N MET A 420 21.25 17.66 -7.94
CA MET A 420 21.87 16.52 -8.61
C MET A 420 22.41 16.88 -9.99
N GLY A 421 23.60 16.34 -10.31
CA GLY A 421 24.17 16.43 -11.66
C GLY A 421 23.40 15.55 -12.67
N PRO A 422 23.60 15.76 -13.99
CA PRO A 422 22.84 15.06 -15.03
C PRO A 422 22.93 13.53 -14.96
N GLU A 423 24.12 12.99 -14.67
CA GLU A 423 24.33 11.55 -14.56
C GLU A 423 23.64 10.96 -13.32
N ASP A 424 23.63 11.68 -12.20
CA ASP A 424 22.91 11.28 -11.00
C ASP A 424 21.40 11.32 -11.22
N ARG A 425 20.87 12.35 -11.91
CA ARG A 425 19.44 12.43 -12.24
C ARG A 425 18.99 11.30 -13.15
N ARG A 426 19.82 10.94 -14.13
CA ARG A 426 19.57 9.80 -15.01
C ARG A 426 19.64 8.48 -14.25
N LEU A 427 20.66 8.28 -13.41
CA LEU A 427 20.91 7.00 -12.77
C LEU A 427 20.08 6.80 -11.51
N PHE A 428 19.67 7.84 -10.80
CA PHE A 428 18.89 7.80 -9.57
C PHE A 428 17.67 8.72 -9.69
N ASN A 429 16.87 8.51 -10.74
CA ASN A 429 15.73 9.35 -11.04
C ASN A 429 14.61 9.25 -9.97
N PHE A 430 14.09 10.39 -9.53
CA PHE A 430 12.89 10.45 -8.70
C PHE A 430 12.04 11.69 -8.99
N ASP A 431 12.09 12.20 -10.23
CA ASP A 431 11.28 13.33 -10.69
C ASP A 431 9.81 12.93 -10.83
N LEU A 432 8.96 13.38 -9.90
CA LEU A 432 7.52 13.06 -9.96
C LEU A 432 6.76 13.80 -11.07
N SER A 433 7.40 14.74 -11.78
CA SER A 433 6.81 15.39 -12.94
C SER A 433 6.86 14.53 -14.21
N GLU A 434 7.77 13.56 -14.27
CA GLU A 434 8.02 12.75 -15.47
C GLU A 434 6.90 11.76 -15.81
N PRO A 435 6.34 10.97 -14.87
CA PRO A 435 5.38 9.94 -15.24
C PRO A 435 4.08 10.53 -15.79
N ASP A 436 3.64 10.15 -17.00
CA ASP A 436 2.26 10.39 -17.40
C ASP A 436 1.29 9.57 -16.52
N MET A 437 0.18 10.17 -16.11
CA MET A 437 -0.72 9.52 -15.15
C MET A 437 -1.39 8.30 -15.77
N SER A 438 -1.88 8.43 -17.00
CA SER A 438 -2.59 7.35 -17.69
C SER A 438 -1.66 6.19 -17.97
N GLU A 439 -0.45 6.48 -18.45
CA GLU A 439 0.58 5.46 -18.65
C GLU A 439 1.01 4.79 -17.34
N TYR A 440 1.17 5.57 -16.27
CA TYR A 440 1.59 5.01 -14.98
C TYR A 440 0.53 4.06 -14.41
N ILE A 441 -0.74 4.42 -14.51
CA ILE A 441 -1.84 3.57 -14.08
C ILE A 441 -1.94 2.30 -14.94
N ASP A 442 -1.75 2.40 -16.26
CA ASP A 442 -1.66 1.23 -17.14
C ASP A 442 -0.55 0.26 -16.69
N ARG A 443 0.65 0.78 -16.41
CA ARG A 443 1.80 0.00 -15.90
C ARG A 443 1.51 -0.63 -14.53
N CYS A 444 0.92 0.13 -13.59
CA CYS A 444 0.53 -0.38 -12.28
C CYS A 444 -0.46 -1.55 -12.37
N LEU A 445 -1.46 -1.43 -13.25
CA LEU A 445 -2.48 -2.44 -13.41
C LEU A 445 -1.93 -3.70 -14.08
N LEU A 446 -1.14 -3.55 -15.15
CA LEU A 446 -0.43 -4.67 -15.78
C LEU A 446 0.50 -5.37 -14.79
N GLY A 447 1.20 -4.61 -13.96
CA GLY A 447 2.03 -5.09 -12.87
C GLY A 447 1.24 -5.94 -11.86
N ALA A 448 0.10 -5.44 -11.39
CA ALA A 448 -0.77 -6.15 -10.46
C ALA A 448 -1.26 -7.50 -11.05
N ARG A 449 -1.64 -7.51 -12.34
CA ARG A 449 -2.03 -8.73 -13.06
C ARG A 449 -0.90 -9.76 -13.08
N GLN A 450 0.27 -9.34 -13.56
CA GLN A 450 1.37 -10.25 -13.86
C GLN A 450 2.08 -10.72 -12.58
N TYR A 451 2.41 -9.80 -11.68
CA TYR A 451 3.30 -10.10 -10.57
C TYR A 451 2.56 -10.52 -9.30
N CYS A 452 1.37 -9.97 -9.02
CA CYS A 452 0.58 -10.35 -7.85
C CYS A 452 -0.40 -11.48 -8.15
N LEU A 453 -1.16 -11.37 -9.24
CA LEU A 453 -2.22 -12.33 -9.58
C LEU A 453 -1.76 -13.46 -10.51
N LYS A 454 -0.54 -13.37 -11.04
CA LYS A 454 0.06 -14.36 -11.94
C LYS A 454 -0.79 -14.63 -13.20
N GLU A 455 -1.51 -13.62 -13.67
CA GLU A 455 -2.32 -13.70 -14.89
C GLU A 455 -1.43 -13.58 -16.12
N ASN A 456 -1.70 -14.39 -17.15
CA ASN A 456 -0.92 -14.37 -18.38
C ASN A 456 -1.34 -13.16 -19.25
N PRO A 457 -0.41 -12.28 -19.67
CA PRO A 457 -0.75 -11.14 -20.54
C PRO A 457 -1.50 -11.51 -21.83
N ALA A 458 -1.28 -12.71 -22.36
CA ALA A 458 -1.96 -13.21 -23.55
C ALA A 458 -3.48 -13.39 -23.38
N THR A 459 -4.00 -13.39 -22.16
CA THR A 459 -5.45 -13.53 -21.92
C THR A 459 -6.23 -12.23 -22.10
N ILE A 460 -5.57 -11.08 -22.14
CA ILE A 460 -6.22 -9.75 -22.21
C ILE A 460 -7.25 -9.64 -23.36
N PRO A 461 -6.97 -10.06 -24.61
CA PRO A 461 -7.96 -9.99 -25.69
C PRO A 461 -9.22 -10.83 -25.41
N ARG A 462 -9.06 -12.00 -24.79
CA ARG A 462 -10.18 -12.85 -24.38
C ARG A 462 -10.97 -12.19 -23.26
N GLN A 463 -10.29 -11.64 -22.25
CA GLN A 463 -10.94 -10.98 -21.11
C GLN A 463 -11.72 -9.73 -21.54
N ARG A 464 -11.24 -8.97 -22.54
CA ARG A 464 -12.02 -7.86 -23.13
C ARG A 464 -13.33 -8.32 -23.74
N ARG A 465 -13.37 -9.49 -24.39
CA ARG A 465 -14.62 -10.05 -24.94
C ARG A 465 -15.56 -10.50 -23.83
N LEU A 466 -15.03 -11.18 -22.81
CA LEU A 466 -15.81 -11.58 -21.64
C LEU A 466 -16.38 -10.35 -20.92
N LEU A 467 -15.59 -9.29 -20.73
CA LEU A 467 -16.06 -8.06 -20.12
C LEU A 467 -17.30 -7.46 -20.82
N LYS A 468 -17.40 -7.56 -22.16
CA LYS A 468 -18.60 -7.15 -22.91
C LYS A 468 -19.82 -8.02 -22.57
N VAL A 469 -19.62 -9.31 -22.35
CA VAL A 469 -20.69 -10.23 -21.90
C VAL A 469 -21.15 -9.86 -20.49
N TYR A 470 -20.21 -9.62 -19.56
CA TYR A 470 -20.54 -9.15 -18.21
C TYR A 470 -21.27 -7.81 -18.23
N TRP A 471 -20.88 -6.88 -19.10
CA TRP A 471 -21.59 -5.62 -19.29
C TRP A 471 -23.03 -5.86 -19.78
N ALA A 472 -23.23 -6.71 -20.79
CA ALA A 472 -24.57 -7.01 -21.29
C ALA A 472 -25.45 -7.68 -20.22
N ALA A 473 -24.89 -8.63 -19.47
CA ALA A 473 -25.57 -9.29 -18.36
C ALA A 473 -25.94 -8.29 -17.26
N ASP A 474 -25.03 -7.39 -16.89
CA ASP A 474 -25.29 -6.36 -15.89
C ASP A 474 -26.42 -5.40 -16.34
N ARG A 475 -26.38 -4.93 -17.59
CA ARG A 475 -27.45 -4.09 -18.16
C ARG A 475 -28.79 -4.82 -18.22
N LEU A 476 -28.80 -6.11 -18.55
CA LEU A 476 -30.01 -6.93 -18.56
C LEU A 476 -30.58 -7.08 -17.14
N VAL A 477 -29.75 -7.37 -16.15
CA VAL A 477 -30.18 -7.47 -14.74
C VAL A 477 -30.75 -6.14 -14.25
N ALA A 478 -30.08 -5.03 -14.55
CA ALA A 478 -30.58 -3.69 -14.21
C ALA A 478 -31.94 -3.41 -14.88
N LEU A 479 -32.07 -3.71 -16.18
CA LEU A 479 -33.33 -3.54 -16.92
C LEU A 479 -34.46 -4.37 -16.31
N LEU A 480 -34.22 -5.65 -16.02
CA LEU A 480 -35.22 -6.53 -15.39
C LEU A 480 -35.62 -6.04 -14.00
N PHE A 481 -34.66 -5.53 -13.23
CA PHE A 481 -34.93 -4.94 -11.92
C PHE A 481 -35.83 -3.70 -12.02
N TYR A 482 -35.51 -2.75 -12.90
CA TYR A 482 -36.34 -1.56 -13.10
C TYR A 482 -37.70 -1.88 -13.72
N ALA A 483 -37.79 -2.86 -14.61
CA ALA A 483 -39.05 -3.35 -15.15
C ALA A 483 -39.93 -3.97 -14.04
N LEU A 484 -39.33 -4.74 -13.13
CA LEU A 484 -40.03 -5.29 -11.96
C LEU A 484 -40.53 -4.17 -11.03
N LEU A 485 -39.70 -3.17 -10.73
CA LEU A 485 -40.11 -2.02 -9.92
C LEU A 485 -41.25 -1.23 -10.57
N ALA A 486 -41.16 -0.98 -11.88
CA ALA A 486 -42.22 -0.30 -12.63
C ALA A 486 -43.53 -1.10 -12.62
N TRP A 487 -43.45 -2.43 -12.78
CA TRP A 487 -44.60 -3.31 -12.67
C TRP A 487 -45.23 -3.29 -11.27
N TRP A 488 -44.41 -3.31 -10.21
CA TRP A 488 -44.89 -3.17 -8.83
C TRP A 488 -45.57 -1.83 -8.58
N ALA A 489 -44.98 -0.73 -9.03
CA ALA A 489 -45.57 0.61 -8.91
C ALA A 489 -46.90 0.70 -9.68
N TYR A 490 -46.97 0.15 -10.89
CA TYR A 490 -48.21 0.07 -11.66
C TYR A 490 -49.29 -0.74 -10.94
N ARG A 491 -48.94 -1.90 -10.35
CA ARG A 491 -49.88 -2.72 -9.57
C ARG A 491 -50.36 -2.02 -8.31
N ALA A 492 -49.47 -1.31 -7.60
CA ALA A 492 -49.85 -0.51 -6.44
C ALA A 492 -50.79 0.65 -6.84
N PHE A 493 -50.52 1.32 -7.96
CA PHE A 493 -51.38 2.37 -8.50
C PHE A 493 -52.78 1.85 -8.86
N LEU A 494 -52.87 0.69 -9.52
CA LEU A 494 -54.15 0.05 -9.83
C LEU A 494 -54.93 -0.31 -8.56
N ALA A 495 -54.26 -0.89 -7.55
CA ALA A 495 -54.91 -1.25 -6.29
C ALA A 495 -55.45 -0.02 -5.54
N VAL A 496 -54.72 1.10 -5.55
CA VAL A 496 -55.20 2.37 -4.97
C VAL A 496 -56.35 2.94 -5.80
N SER A 497 -56.28 2.88 -7.13
CA SER A 497 -57.35 3.37 -8.02
C SER A 497 -58.64 2.58 -7.85
N GLU A 498 -58.56 1.26 -7.70
CA GLU A 498 -59.70 0.39 -7.39
C GLU A 498 -60.27 0.67 -5.99
N ALA A 499 -59.42 0.97 -5.00
CA ALA A 499 -59.87 1.31 -3.64
C ALA A 499 -60.51 2.72 -3.53
N VAL A 500 -60.20 3.64 -4.46
CA VAL A 500 -60.74 5.02 -4.49
C VAL A 500 -61.93 5.15 -5.45
N ALA A 501 -62.21 4.14 -6.29
CA ALA A 501 -63.38 4.15 -7.15
C ALA A 501 -64.68 4.15 -6.30
N PRO A 502 -65.60 5.12 -6.49
CA PRO A 502 -66.83 5.19 -5.70
C PRO A 502 -67.67 3.94 -5.93
N SER A 503 -68.12 3.30 -4.84
CA SER A 503 -69.01 2.15 -4.92
C SER A 503 -70.28 2.55 -5.67
N ALA A 504 -70.52 1.94 -6.82
CA ALA A 504 -71.82 2.02 -7.47
C ALA A 504 -72.84 1.39 -6.51
N SER A 505 -73.69 2.23 -5.93
CA SER A 505 -74.79 1.80 -5.06
C SER A 505 -75.75 0.90 -5.86
N PRO A 506 -76.26 -0.20 -5.26
CA PRO A 506 -77.33 -0.96 -5.88
C PRO A 506 -78.59 -0.09 -5.89
N ARG A 507 -79.22 0.03 -7.07
CA ARG A 507 -80.48 0.76 -7.28
C ARG A 507 -81.53 0.32 -6.27
N LEU A 508 -82.05 1.30 -5.53
CA LEU A 508 -83.23 1.17 -4.69
C LEU A 508 -84.47 0.83 -5.53
N VAL A 509 -85.26 -0.08 -4.98
CA VAL A 509 -86.62 -0.47 -5.34
C VAL A 509 -87.57 0.73 -5.19
N SER A 510 -88.41 0.95 -6.20
CA SER A 510 -89.71 1.63 -6.25
C SER A 510 -90.14 1.59 -7.73
N ASP A 511 -91.38 1.46 -8.19
CA ASP A 511 -92.71 1.24 -7.63
C ASP A 511 -93.59 1.03 -8.89
N GLU A 512 -94.20 -0.13 -9.15
CA GLU A 512 -95.24 -0.26 -10.18
C GLU A 512 -96.60 -0.58 -9.53
N VAL A 513 -97.25 0.52 -9.16
CA VAL A 513 -98.64 0.90 -9.43
C VAL A 513 -99.65 -0.25 -9.68
N ILE A 514 -100.54 -0.37 -8.70
CA ILE A 514 -101.87 -0.99 -8.78
C ILE A 514 -102.76 -0.19 -9.75
N VAL A 515 -103.28 -0.84 -10.80
CA VAL A 515 -104.55 -0.47 -11.45
C VAL A 515 -105.30 -1.77 -11.79
N GLY A 516 -106.49 -1.95 -11.20
CA GLY A 516 -107.30 -3.15 -11.34
C GLY A 516 -108.16 -3.21 -12.60
N ARG A 517 -108.92 -4.31 -12.73
CA ARG A 517 -110.23 -4.36 -13.39
C ARG A 517 -110.96 -5.68 -13.09
N SER A 518 -112.23 -5.49 -12.69
CA SER A 518 -113.44 -6.33 -12.80
C SER A 518 -113.43 -7.73 -12.20
#